data_AF-A0A3C1VA15-F1
#
_entry.id   AF-A0A3C1VA15-F1
#
_cell.length_a   1.000
_cell.length_b   1.000
_cell.length_c   1.000
_cell.angle_alpha   90.00
_cell.angle_beta   90.00
_cell.angle_gamma   90.00
#
_symmetry.space_group_name_H-M   'P 1'
#
loop_
_entity.id
_entity.type
_entity.pdbx_description
1 polymer ?
#
loop_
_entity_poly.entity_id
_entity_poly.type
_entity_poly.pdbx_seq_one_letter_code
_entity_poly.pdbx_strand_id
1 'polypeptide(L)'
;MNAELCKKALEKIGSPNVLINMVSRRVRQLTAGGGGLSRPLVDVPAGMGMADVALTEIVENKMSYEIPAETAAVRLIPKKRRKH
;
A
#
# COMPACT_ATOMS: atom_id res chain seq x y z
N MET A 1 -3.84 4.72 -12.91
CA MET A 1 -4.39 4.54 -11.56
C MET A 1 -5.91 4.55 -11.64
N ASN A 2 -6.50 3.37 -11.53
CA ASN A 2 -7.94 3.16 -11.64
C ASN A 2 -8.64 3.46 -10.29
N ALA A 3 -9.61 4.36 -10.31
CA ALA A 3 -10.36 4.79 -9.12
C ALA A 3 -11.17 3.66 -8.49
N GLU A 4 -11.63 2.68 -9.26
CA GLU A 4 -12.40 1.54 -8.74
C GLU A 4 -11.54 0.60 -7.90
N LEU A 5 -10.31 0.32 -8.35
CA LEU A 5 -9.35 -0.49 -7.60
C LEU A 5 -8.99 0.18 -6.27
N CYS A 6 -8.91 1.52 -6.25
CA CYS A 6 -8.65 2.28 -5.03
C CYS A 6 -9.75 2.11 -3.99
N LYS A 7 -11.03 2.16 -4.42
CA LYS A 7 -12.17 1.98 -3.52
C LYS A 7 -12.19 0.57 -2.93
N LYS A 8 -12.05 -0.46 -3.77
CA LYS A 8 -12.00 -1.86 -3.34
C LYS A 8 -10.84 -2.15 -2.39
N ALA A 9 -9.65 -1.60 -2.68
CA ALA A 9 -8.50 -1.72 -1.81
C ALA A 9 -8.70 -0.98 -0.47
N LEU A 10 -9.36 0.18 -0.50
CA LEU A 10 -9.67 0.94 0.72
C LEU A 10 -10.67 0.23 1.61
N GLU A 11 -11.70 -0.40 1.04
CA GLU A 11 -12.67 -1.21 1.79
C GLU A 11 -11.99 -2.38 2.52
N LYS A 12 -10.96 -2.97 1.92
CA LYS A 12 -10.18 -4.04 2.56
C LYS A 12 -9.24 -3.56 3.67
N ILE A 13 -8.52 -2.47 3.43
CA ILE A 13 -7.51 -1.96 4.38
C ILE A 13 -8.16 -1.13 5.50
N GLY A 14 -9.31 -0.51 5.24
CA GLY A 14 -10.05 0.34 6.18
C GLY A 14 -9.39 1.69 6.51
N SER A 15 -8.12 1.90 6.15
CA SER A 15 -7.38 3.14 6.43
C SER A 15 -6.69 3.69 5.18
N PRO A 16 -7.05 4.92 4.74
CA PRO A 16 -6.43 5.55 3.56
C PRO A 16 -4.91 5.70 3.69
N ASN A 17 -4.42 6.09 4.86
CA ASN A 17 -3.00 6.30 5.10
C ASN A 17 -2.19 4.99 4.98
N VAL A 18 -2.77 3.88 5.46
CA VAL A 18 -2.13 2.56 5.34
C VAL A 18 -2.10 2.12 3.88
N LEU A 19 -3.21 2.30 3.15
CA LEU A 19 -3.30 1.98 1.73
C LEU A 19 -2.24 2.74 0.91
N ILE A 20 -2.12 4.05 1.10
CA ILE A 20 -1.12 4.88 0.38
C ILE A 20 0.30 4.38 0.64
N ASN A 21 0.62 4.07 1.90
CA ASN A 21 1.94 3.58 2.28
C ASN A 21 2.22 2.20 1.67
N MET A 22 1.24 1.30 1.67
CA MET A 22 1.36 -0.02 1.06
C MET A 22 1.59 0.07 -0.44
N VAL A 23 0.75 0.81 -1.16
CA VAL A 23 0.86 1.00 -2.61
C VAL A 23 2.20 1.64 -2.96
N SER A 24 2.60 2.69 -2.25
CA SER A 24 3.86 3.40 -2.50
C SER A 24 5.08 2.49 -2.31
N ARG A 25 5.09 1.68 -1.25
CA ARG A 25 6.17 0.70 -1.00
C ARG A 25 6.19 -0.38 -2.07
N ARG A 26 5.03 -0.90 -2.47
CA ARG A 26 4.94 -1.96 -3.47
C ARG A 26 5.36 -1.48 -4.86
N VAL A 27 4.90 -0.30 -5.28
CA VAL A 27 5.32 0.31 -6.55
C VAL A 27 6.84 0.44 -6.61
N ARG A 28 7.48 0.89 -5.53
CA ARG A 28 8.96 0.97 -5.46
C ARG A 28 9.61 -0.40 -5.65
N GLN A 29 9.10 -1.46 -5.03
CA GLN A 29 9.61 -2.83 -5.20
C GLN A 29 9.48 -3.31 -6.65
N LEU A 30 8.33 -3.07 -7.28
CA LEU A 30 8.08 -3.42 -8.68
C LEU A 30 9.03 -2.66 -9.63
N THR A 31 9.33 -1.39 -9.33
CA THR A 31 10.24 -0.57 -10.14
C THR A 31 11.73 -0.75 -9.83
N ALA A 32 12.09 -1.41 -8.72
CA ALA A 32 13.48 -1.52 -8.26
C ALA A 32 14.38 -2.41 -9.13
N GLY A 33 13.83 -3.10 -10.13
CA GLY A 33 14.60 -3.64 -11.26
C GLY A 33 15.56 -4.79 -10.94
N GLY A 34 15.33 -5.58 -9.88
CA GLY A 34 16.19 -6.72 -9.59
C GLY A 34 15.75 -7.56 -8.40
N GLY A 35 15.34 -8.79 -8.66
CA GLY A 35 15.06 -9.82 -7.65
C GLY A 35 13.58 -10.24 -7.57
N GLY A 36 13.30 -11.22 -6.70
CA GLY A 36 11.96 -11.79 -6.53
C GLY A 36 10.89 -10.78 -6.10
N LEU A 37 11.28 -9.67 -5.47
CA LEU A 37 10.38 -8.61 -5.05
C LEU A 37 9.89 -7.73 -6.21
N SER A 38 10.62 -7.65 -7.32
CA SER A 38 10.17 -6.90 -8.50
C SER A 38 9.18 -7.68 -9.35
N ARG A 39 8.99 -8.97 -9.07
CA ARG A 39 8.02 -9.82 -9.75
C ARG A 39 6.61 -9.51 -9.23
N PRO A 40 5.65 -9.20 -10.12
CA PRO A 40 4.24 -9.14 -9.76
C PRO A 40 3.73 -10.49 -9.23
N LEU A 41 2.84 -10.43 -8.24
CA LEU A 41 2.17 -11.61 -7.65
C LEU A 41 0.86 -11.96 -8.38
N VAL A 42 0.43 -11.10 -9.31
CA VAL A 42 -0.75 -11.24 -10.14
C VAL A 42 -0.34 -11.19 -11.61
N ASP A 43 -1.19 -11.73 -12.49
CA ASP A 43 -1.00 -11.57 -13.93
C ASP A 43 -1.16 -10.09 -14.29
N VAL A 44 -0.15 -9.54 -14.97
CA VAL A 44 -0.11 -8.13 -15.36
C VAL A 44 -0.43 -8.03 -16.85
N PRO A 45 -1.61 -7.53 -17.23
CA PRO A 45 -1.93 -7.29 -18.63
C PRO A 45 -0.96 -6.28 -19.25
N ALA A 46 -0.71 -6.42 -20.54
CA ALA A 46 0.10 -5.47 -21.29
C ALA A 46 -0.48 -4.04 -21.14
N GLY A 47 0.35 -3.10 -20.67
CA GLY A 47 -0.03 -1.71 -20.45
C GLY A 47 -0.61 -1.38 -19.07
N MET A 48 -0.76 -2.35 -18.16
CA MET A 48 -1.14 -2.06 -16.77
C MET A 48 -0.01 -1.36 -16.02
N GLY A 49 -0.31 -0.21 -15.40
CA GLY A 49 0.66 0.55 -14.61
C GLY A 49 1.00 -0.13 -13.28
N MET A 50 2.22 0.06 -12.77
CA MET A 50 2.68 -0.56 -11.51
C MET A 50 1.82 -0.23 -10.28
N ALA A 51 1.20 0.95 -10.27
CA ALA A 51 0.24 1.32 -9.22
C ALA A 51 -1.04 0.47 -9.28
N ASP A 52 -1.52 0.19 -10.50
CA ASP A 52 -2.70 -0.64 -10.72
C ASP A 52 -2.39 -2.12 -10.42
N VAL A 53 -1.17 -2.59 -10.72
CA VAL A 53 -0.66 -3.90 -10.29
C VAL A 53 -0.66 -4.01 -8.76
N ALA A 54 -0.06 -3.04 -8.07
CA ALA A 54 0.00 -3.03 -6.60
C ALA A 54 -1.39 -2.99 -5.96
N LEU A 55 -2.34 -2.23 -6.52
CA LEU A 55 -3.72 -2.21 -6.06
C LEU A 55 -4.41 -3.55 -6.27
N THR A 56 -4.18 -4.19 -7.41
CA THR A 56 -4.76 -5.52 -7.73
C THR A 56 -4.25 -6.59 -6.78
N GLU A 57 -2.95 -6.59 -6.46
CA GLU A 57 -2.38 -7.51 -5.47
C GLU A 57 -3.00 -7.35 -4.06
N ILE A 58 -3.36 -6.12 -3.66
CA ILE A 58 -4.08 -5.85 -2.41
C ILE A 58 -5.52 -6.38 -2.50
N VAL A 59 -6.20 -6.12 -3.61
CA VAL A 59 -7.58 -6.59 -3.85
C VAL A 59 -7.65 -8.12 -3.93
N GLU A 60 -6.59 -8.80 -4.33
CA GLU A 60 -6.53 -10.26 -4.37
C GLU A 60 -5.96 -10.91 -3.09
N ASN A 61 -5.66 -10.12 -2.05
CA ASN A 61 -5.02 -10.59 -0.81
C ASN A 61 -3.69 -11.32 -1.05
N LYS A 62 -2.95 -10.97 -2.10
CA LYS A 62 -1.65 -11.58 -2.43
C LYS A 62 -0.50 -11.00 -1.61
N MET A 63 -0.73 -9.87 -0.93
CA MET A 63 0.22 -9.23 -0.04
C MET A 63 -0.31 -9.15 1.39
N SER A 64 0.53 -9.50 2.34
CA SER A 64 0.30 -9.25 3.77
C SER A 64 0.97 -7.94 4.19
N TYR A 65 0.40 -7.28 5.19
CA TYR A 65 1.04 -6.19 5.90
C TYR A 65 0.86 -6.38 7.39
N GLU A 66 1.91 -6.09 8.14
CA GLU A 66 1.84 -6.01 9.60
C GLU A 66 1.86 -4.54 9.99
N ILE A 67 0.97 -4.17 10.91
CA ILE A 67 1.03 -2.89 11.60
C ILE A 67 1.86 -3.15 12.86
N PRO A 68 3.10 -2.66 12.97
CA PRO A 68 3.85 -2.78 14.21
C PRO A 68 3.06 -2.11 15.33
N ALA A 69 2.88 -2.80 16.46
CA ALA A 69 2.05 -2.37 17.59
C ALA A 69 2.37 -0.94 18.06
N GLU A 70 3.62 -0.50 17.89
CA GLU A 70 4.11 0.83 18.24
C GLU A 70 3.44 1.97 17.43
N THR A 71 3.03 1.72 16.19
CA THR A 71 2.36 2.73 15.33
C THR A 71 0.87 2.93 15.68
N ALA A 72 0.24 1.97 16.35
CA ALA A 72 -1.13 2.12 16.86
C ALA A 72 -1.18 3.12 18.03
N ALA A 73 -0.16 3.11 18.89
CA ALA A 73 -0.09 3.97 20.08
C ALA A 73 0.10 5.46 19.75
N VAL A 74 0.77 5.80 18.63
CA VAL A 74 1.04 7.19 18.25
C VAL A 74 -0.24 7.95 17.85
N ARG A 75 -1.31 7.26 17.42
CA ARG A 75 -2.58 7.92 17.03
C ARG A 75 -3.32 8.59 18.20
N LEU A 76 -3.03 8.21 19.44
CA LEU A 76 -3.72 8.72 20.62
C LEU A 76 -3.04 9.93 21.28
N ILE A 77 -1.84 10.34 20.84
CA ILE A 77 -1.11 11.42 21.51
C ILE A 77 -1.25 12.71 20.70
N PRO A 78 -2.20 13.61 21.04
CA PRO A 78 -2.19 14.95 20.47
C PRO A 78 -0.89 15.64 20.87
N LYS A 79 -0.01 15.89 19.91
CA LYS A 79 1.23 16.65 20.12
C LYS A 79 0.88 18.07 20.58
N LYS A 80 0.90 18.31 21.90
CA LYS A 80 0.94 19.68 22.46
C LYS A 80 2.25 20.32 21.99
N ARG A 81 2.17 21.17 20.95
CA ARG A 81 3.27 22.05 20.55
C ARG A 81 3.49 23.04 21.70
N ARG A 82 4.53 22.85 22.51
CA ARG A 82 4.98 23.89 23.44
C ARG A 82 5.56 25.02 22.58
N LYS A 83 4.94 26.20 22.63
CA LYS A 83 5.56 27.44 22.14
C LYS A 83 6.64 27.83 23.15
N HIS A 84 7.82 28.17 22.63
CA HIS A 84 8.95 28.71 23.37
C HIS A 84 8.84 30.24 23.44
#